data_AF-A0A319CA31-F1
#
_entry.id   AF-A0A319CA31-F1
#
_cell.length_a   1.000
_cell.length_b   1.000
_cell.length_c   1.000
_cell.angle_alpha   90.00
_cell.angle_beta   90.00
_cell.angle_gamma   90.00
#
_symmetry.space_group_name_H-M   'P 1'
#
loop_
_entity.id
_entity.type
_entity.pdbx_description
1 polymer ?
#
loop_
_entity_poly.entity_id
_entity_poly.type
_entity_poly.pdbx_seq_one_letter_code
_entity_poly.pdbx_strand_id
1 'polypeptide(L)'
;MKLIVALIYSAALLFDTSRANQFQNFYPFYRTTLTTERPDCHAYYNASLAAHNTSDPNTCKHMAECLLKGAGEVNKGDWASATVLLGLTPSILGTVAPTIEERLQLLRERPILGFLSILAAPSLTFARPWVKPDHPGDKQTTWLREYTAGRNPNVYRSVVQYLAVALAAANVLENAIRLGSQTIISWKCNMSLLELVWVLLAPVPSLVMLVLPPLVALTNSCLAVLVDCLGRFLSMERSDTAAGTPTDDLDESVDPSKGFYNGLANICGLVHVVYGTIVLSSVQFIGTLDALGVVGRFTASALVAQFITMTQLYGGSGTKEKTKLDASGWLDRTGVTSRVYGLEGDDPSSKQTPSNDQKGADIENPA
;
A
#
# COMPACT_ATOMS: atom_id res chain seq x y z
N MET A 1 2.09 18.53 -0.20
CA MET A 1 1.24 19.24 0.79
C MET A 1 -0.14 19.58 0.27
N LYS A 2 -0.29 20.36 -0.83
CA LYS A 2 -1.62 20.73 -1.38
C LYS A 2 -2.54 19.53 -1.68
N LEU A 3 -2.00 18.41 -2.17
CA LEU A 3 -2.78 17.21 -2.48
C LEU A 3 -3.24 16.44 -1.23
N ILE A 4 -2.40 16.34 -0.20
CA ILE A 4 -2.74 15.69 1.09
C ILE A 4 -3.79 16.54 1.82
N VAL A 5 -3.56 17.85 1.88
CA VAL A 5 -4.53 18.79 2.46
C VAL A 5 -5.83 18.79 1.65
N ALA A 6 -5.77 18.75 0.32
CA ALA A 6 -6.96 18.63 -0.52
C ALA A 6 -7.69 17.28 -0.34
N LEU A 7 -6.97 16.17 -0.14
CA LEU A 7 -7.59 14.87 0.14
C LEU A 7 -8.25 14.86 1.52
N ILE A 8 -7.56 15.34 2.55
CA ILE A 8 -8.12 15.49 3.90
C ILE A 8 -9.30 16.46 3.90
N TYR A 9 -9.19 17.58 3.18
CA TYR A 9 -10.26 18.58 3.05
C TYR A 9 -11.42 18.06 2.22
N SER A 10 -11.17 17.27 1.16
CA SER A 10 -12.23 16.61 0.40
C SER A 10 -12.95 15.54 1.22
N ALA A 11 -12.21 14.77 2.03
CA ALA A 11 -12.81 13.87 3.01
C ALA A 11 -13.62 14.65 4.05
N ALA A 12 -13.08 15.76 4.59
CA ALA A 12 -13.78 16.70 5.48
C ALA A 12 -15.08 17.23 4.88
N LEU A 13 -15.07 17.65 3.61
CA LEU A 13 -16.25 18.15 2.91
C LEU A 13 -17.30 17.06 2.64
N LEU A 14 -16.86 15.82 2.43
CA LEU A 14 -17.76 14.67 2.32
C LEU A 14 -18.45 14.36 3.67
N PHE A 15 -17.82 14.68 4.81
CA PHE A 15 -18.46 14.55 6.12
C PHE A 15 -19.62 15.52 6.33
N ASP A 16 -19.56 16.74 5.76
CA ASP A 16 -20.58 17.78 5.96
C ASP A 16 -21.79 17.69 5.00
N THR A 17 -21.68 16.95 3.90
CA THR A 17 -22.67 16.98 2.80
C THR A 17 -23.60 15.76 2.72
N SER A 18 -23.43 14.79 3.63
CA SER A 18 -24.25 13.57 3.68
C SER A 18 -25.70 13.87 4.06
N ARG A 19 -26.62 13.77 3.10
CA ARG A 19 -28.08 13.78 3.37
C ARG A 19 -28.55 12.38 3.75
N ALA A 20 -29.51 12.30 4.67
CA ALA A 20 -30.10 11.07 5.20
C ALA A 20 -31.02 10.33 4.20
N ASN A 21 -30.58 10.11 2.95
CA ASN A 21 -31.34 9.35 1.95
C ASN A 21 -31.14 7.82 2.08
N GLN A 22 -30.40 7.37 3.10
CA GLN A 22 -30.04 5.96 3.32
C GLN A 22 -31.27 5.05 3.44
N PHE A 23 -32.38 5.55 4.01
CA PHE A 23 -33.61 4.78 4.21
C PHE A 23 -34.48 4.61 2.96
N GLN A 24 -34.16 5.30 1.86
CA GLN A 24 -34.96 5.22 0.64
C GLN A 24 -34.54 4.06 -0.27
N ASN A 25 -33.26 3.67 -0.22
CA ASN A 25 -32.68 2.72 -1.16
C ASN A 25 -31.88 1.66 -0.41
N PHE A 26 -32.51 0.56 -0.02
CA PHE A 26 -31.80 -0.60 0.50
C PHE A 26 -31.26 -1.51 -0.61
N TYR A 27 -30.35 -2.39 -0.22
CA TYR A 27 -29.85 -3.47 -1.06
C TYR A 27 -30.99 -4.34 -1.61
N PRO A 28 -30.89 -4.85 -2.86
CA PRO A 28 -32.00 -5.49 -3.56
C PRO A 28 -32.66 -6.63 -2.78
N PHE A 29 -31.89 -7.42 -2.04
CA PHE A 29 -32.40 -8.58 -1.31
C PHE A 29 -33.41 -8.21 -0.21
N TYR A 30 -33.11 -7.19 0.60
CA TYR A 30 -33.97 -6.74 1.70
C TYR A 30 -34.84 -5.52 1.36
N ARG A 31 -34.76 -5.02 0.12
CA ARG A 31 -35.44 -3.79 -0.28
C ARG A 31 -36.94 -3.85 -0.04
N THR A 32 -37.60 -4.90 -0.50
CA THR A 32 -39.07 -5.02 -0.41
C THR A 32 -39.52 -5.13 1.05
N THR A 33 -38.86 -5.97 1.84
CA THR A 33 -39.14 -6.17 3.26
C THR A 33 -38.93 -4.89 4.09
N LEU A 34 -37.88 -4.12 3.83
CA LEU A 34 -37.57 -2.90 4.60
C LEU A 34 -38.35 -1.66 4.15
N THR A 35 -38.88 -1.64 2.92
CA THR A 35 -39.61 -0.46 2.39
C THR A 35 -41.13 -0.66 2.36
N THR A 36 -41.60 -1.85 1.95
CA THR A 36 -43.02 -2.08 1.64
C THR A 36 -43.76 -2.72 2.80
N GLU A 37 -43.13 -3.63 3.53
CA GLU A 37 -43.79 -4.38 4.61
C GLU A 37 -43.88 -3.59 5.94
N ARG A 38 -43.25 -2.41 6.02
CA ARG A 38 -43.15 -1.60 7.24
C ARG A 38 -43.43 -0.10 7.01
N PRO A 39 -44.61 0.28 6.47
CA PRO A 39 -44.92 1.68 6.18
C PRO A 39 -44.97 2.57 7.43
N ASP A 40 -45.32 1.99 8.57
CA ASP A 40 -45.44 2.64 9.88
C ASP A 40 -44.10 3.21 10.37
N CYS A 41 -42.98 2.50 10.18
CA CYS A 41 -41.65 3.02 10.51
C CYS A 41 -41.29 4.22 9.62
N HIS A 42 -41.57 4.15 8.31
CA HIS A 42 -41.32 5.25 7.38
C HIS A 42 -42.21 6.47 7.65
N ALA A 43 -43.47 6.27 8.05
CA ALA A 43 -44.36 7.34 8.45
C ALA A 43 -43.84 8.08 9.69
N TYR A 44 -43.40 7.35 10.71
CA TYR A 44 -42.78 7.93 11.91
C TYR A 44 -41.47 8.67 11.59
N TYR A 45 -40.64 8.11 10.72
CA TYR A 45 -39.39 8.73 10.29
C TYR A 45 -39.65 10.05 9.54
N ASN A 46 -40.58 10.06 8.59
CA ASN A 46 -40.93 11.27 7.84
C ASN A 46 -41.54 12.36 8.73
N ALA A 47 -42.36 11.98 9.72
CA ALA A 47 -42.89 12.90 10.71
C ALA A 47 -41.78 13.48 11.60
N SER A 48 -40.85 12.63 12.05
CA SER A 48 -39.70 13.04 12.87
C SER A 48 -38.77 13.97 12.10
N LEU A 49 -38.56 13.68 10.80
CA LEU A 49 -37.74 14.49 9.91
C LEU A 49 -38.32 15.90 9.68
N ALA A 50 -39.66 16.01 9.65
CA ALA A 50 -40.35 17.30 9.55
C ALA A 50 -40.22 18.13 10.84
N ALA A 51 -40.11 17.48 12.00
CA ALA A 51 -40.03 18.13 13.30
C ALA A 51 -38.59 18.45 13.73
N HIS A 52 -37.65 17.56 13.44
CA HIS A 52 -36.24 17.63 13.79
C HIS A 52 -35.46 17.40 12.50
N ASN A 53 -34.83 18.46 11.98
CA ASN A 53 -34.02 18.43 10.74
C ASN A 53 -33.14 17.15 10.64
N THR A 54 -32.73 16.79 9.42
CA THR A 54 -31.92 15.59 9.09
C THR A 54 -30.71 15.30 10.00
N SER A 55 -30.24 16.29 10.77
CA SER A 55 -29.06 16.21 11.61
C SER A 55 -29.27 15.56 12.98
N ASP A 56 -30.51 15.31 13.42
CA ASP A 56 -30.76 14.70 14.73
C ASP A 56 -30.38 13.20 14.74
N PRO A 57 -29.40 12.78 15.57
CA PRO A 57 -28.98 11.38 15.64
C PRO A 57 -30.07 10.44 16.18
N ASN A 58 -31.01 10.95 17.00
CA ASN A 58 -32.04 10.12 17.63
C ASN A 58 -33.10 9.66 16.63
N THR A 59 -33.52 10.55 15.72
CA THR A 59 -34.46 10.23 14.63
C THR A 59 -33.99 9.03 13.81
N CYS A 60 -32.71 8.99 13.46
CA CYS A 60 -32.11 7.91 12.70
C CYS A 60 -32.04 6.59 13.49
N LYS A 61 -31.69 6.68 14.78
CA LYS A 61 -31.62 5.52 15.68
C LYS A 61 -32.99 4.88 15.91
N HIS A 62 -34.04 5.68 16.12
CA HIS A 62 -35.40 5.18 16.29
C HIS A 62 -35.93 4.47 15.03
N MET A 63 -35.59 4.98 13.84
CA MET A 63 -35.93 4.29 12.58
C MET A 63 -35.23 2.93 12.49
N ALA A 64 -33.93 2.88 12.77
CA ALA A 64 -33.17 1.62 12.77
C ALA A 64 -33.74 0.62 13.81
N GLU A 65 -34.08 1.08 15.02
CA GLU A 65 -34.72 0.26 16.06
C GLU A 65 -36.10 -0.27 15.62
N CYS A 66 -36.91 0.56 14.95
CA CYS A 66 -38.22 0.16 14.40
C CYS A 66 -38.07 -0.97 13.38
N LEU A 67 -37.12 -0.83 12.45
CA LEU A 67 -36.80 -1.84 11.44
C LEU A 67 -36.28 -3.13 12.08
N LEU A 68 -35.36 -3.03 13.04
CA LEU A 68 -34.80 -4.17 13.75
C LEU A 68 -35.85 -4.93 14.55
N LYS A 69 -36.77 -4.23 15.23
CA LYS A 69 -37.84 -4.85 16.01
C LYS A 69 -38.82 -5.62 15.12
N GLY A 70 -39.06 -5.13 13.91
CA GLY A 70 -39.92 -5.79 12.92
C GLY A 70 -39.24 -6.90 12.12
N ALA A 71 -37.92 -7.06 12.20
CA ALA A 71 -37.19 -8.07 11.46
C ALA A 71 -37.29 -9.45 12.13
N GLY A 72 -37.43 -10.52 11.33
CA GLY A 72 -37.34 -11.88 11.83
C GLY A 72 -35.94 -12.21 12.35
N GLU A 73 -35.83 -13.11 13.33
CA GLU A 73 -34.54 -13.49 13.93
C GLU A 73 -33.55 -14.08 12.91
N VAL A 74 -34.06 -14.76 11.88
CA VAL A 74 -33.23 -15.26 10.77
C VAL A 74 -32.57 -14.12 10.00
N ASN A 75 -33.30 -13.05 9.70
CA ASN A 75 -32.77 -11.90 8.97
C ASN A 75 -31.75 -11.13 9.82
N LYS A 76 -31.97 -11.02 11.13
CA LYS A 76 -30.98 -10.43 12.05
C LYS A 76 -29.69 -11.24 12.07
N GLY A 77 -29.80 -12.56 12.08
CA GLY A 77 -28.67 -13.47 11.96
C GLY A 77 -27.88 -13.24 10.65
N ASP A 78 -28.58 -13.12 9.52
CA ASP A 78 -27.95 -12.87 8.22
C ASP A 78 -27.26 -11.49 8.14
N TRP A 79 -27.86 -10.45 8.70
CA TRP A 79 -27.22 -9.13 8.77
C TRP A 79 -25.95 -9.18 9.62
N ALA A 80 -25.98 -9.89 10.75
CA ALA A 80 -24.83 -10.03 11.62
C ALA A 80 -23.67 -10.78 10.92
N SER A 81 -23.95 -11.83 10.15
CA SER A 81 -22.90 -12.53 9.38
C SER A 81 -22.33 -11.68 8.26
N ALA A 82 -23.16 -10.88 7.57
CA ALA A 82 -22.71 -9.94 6.55
C ALA A 82 -21.73 -8.91 7.13
N THR A 83 -22.02 -8.39 8.33
CA THR A 83 -21.15 -7.45 9.05
C THR A 83 -19.77 -8.05 9.36
N VAL A 84 -19.71 -9.33 9.75
CA VAL A 84 -18.43 -10.02 9.99
C VAL A 84 -17.61 -10.11 8.70
N LEU A 85 -18.25 -10.49 7.59
CA LEU A 85 -17.60 -10.59 6.28
C LEU A 85 -17.03 -9.23 5.81
N LEU A 86 -17.82 -8.17 5.96
CA LEU A 86 -17.39 -6.80 5.64
C LEU A 86 -16.25 -6.35 6.56
N GLY A 87 -16.32 -6.65 7.86
CA GLY A 87 -15.25 -6.35 8.83
C GLY A 87 -13.91 -7.01 8.51
N LEU A 88 -13.93 -8.20 7.92
CA LEU A 88 -12.73 -8.94 7.47
C LEU A 88 -12.17 -8.44 6.13
N THR A 89 -12.93 -7.63 5.38
CA THR A 89 -12.57 -7.17 4.03
C THR A 89 -11.23 -6.42 3.99
N PRO A 90 -10.92 -5.47 4.89
CA PRO A 90 -9.62 -4.80 4.90
C PRO A 90 -8.46 -5.79 5.03
N SER A 91 -8.60 -6.83 5.86
CA SER A 91 -7.58 -7.87 6.01
C SER A 91 -7.44 -8.71 4.74
N ILE A 92 -8.55 -9.15 4.14
CA ILE A 92 -8.54 -9.91 2.87
C ILE A 92 -7.83 -9.10 1.78
N LEU A 93 -8.22 -7.84 1.61
CA LEU A 93 -7.58 -6.95 0.64
C LEU A 93 -6.11 -6.71 0.96
N GLY A 94 -5.72 -6.68 2.24
CA GLY A 94 -4.34 -6.56 2.68
C GLY A 94 -3.47 -7.77 2.32
N THR A 95 -4.05 -8.94 2.06
CA THR A 95 -3.28 -10.12 1.59
C THR A 95 -2.99 -10.08 0.09
N VAL A 96 -3.85 -9.40 -0.68
CA VAL A 96 -3.77 -9.32 -2.15
C VAL A 96 -3.11 -8.00 -2.59
N ALA A 97 -3.11 -7.00 -1.72
CA ALA A 97 -2.54 -5.70 -2.01
C ALA A 97 -1.04 -5.78 -2.34
N PRO A 98 -0.55 -4.99 -3.31
CA PRO A 98 0.89 -4.77 -3.46
C PRO A 98 1.45 -4.04 -2.24
N THR A 99 2.73 -4.27 -1.94
CA THR A 99 3.38 -3.70 -0.76
C THR A 99 3.52 -2.17 -0.88
N ILE A 100 3.74 -1.50 0.25
CA ILE A 100 3.92 -0.03 0.26
C ILE A 100 5.11 0.38 -0.61
N GLU A 101 6.20 -0.38 -0.57
CA GLU A 101 7.42 -0.12 -1.35
C GLU A 101 7.17 -0.24 -2.87
N GLU A 102 6.47 -1.29 -3.30
CA GLU A 102 6.10 -1.50 -4.71
C GLU A 102 5.24 -0.33 -5.23
N ARG A 103 4.28 0.13 -4.42
CA ARG A 103 3.43 1.29 -4.76
C ARG A 103 4.22 2.59 -4.84
N LEU A 104 5.20 2.78 -3.96
CA LEU A 104 6.05 3.97 -3.94
C LEU A 104 6.97 4.05 -5.15
N GLN A 105 7.55 2.93 -5.53
CA GLN A 105 8.32 2.84 -6.77
C GLN A 105 7.45 3.23 -7.97
N LEU A 106 6.24 2.67 -8.04
CA LEU A 106 5.30 2.99 -9.10
C LEU A 106 4.86 4.48 -9.09
N LEU A 107 4.64 5.06 -7.91
CA LEU A 107 4.31 6.48 -7.76
C LEU A 107 5.45 7.40 -8.22
N ARG A 108 6.71 7.04 -7.96
CA ARG A 108 7.87 7.83 -8.37
C ARG A 108 8.04 7.84 -9.89
N GLU A 109 7.81 6.71 -10.55
CA GLU A 109 7.97 6.60 -12.01
C GLU A 109 6.73 7.06 -12.79
N ARG A 110 5.53 6.74 -12.30
CA ARG A 110 4.25 7.00 -12.97
C ARG A 110 3.20 7.43 -11.93
N PRO A 111 3.19 8.71 -11.51
CA PRO A 111 2.42 9.16 -10.34
C PRO A 111 0.91 8.95 -10.50
N ILE A 112 0.37 9.18 -11.70
CA ILE A 112 -1.07 9.00 -11.96
C ILE A 112 -1.44 7.51 -11.87
N LEU A 113 -0.64 6.63 -12.47
CA LEU A 113 -0.88 5.20 -12.46
C LEU A 113 -0.76 4.62 -11.04
N GLY A 114 0.28 5.01 -10.31
CA GLY A 114 0.48 4.61 -8.92
C GLY A 114 -0.66 5.08 -8.01
N PHE A 115 -1.12 6.32 -8.17
CA PHE A 115 -2.22 6.86 -7.39
C PHE A 115 -3.54 6.11 -7.65
N LEU A 116 -3.89 5.88 -8.92
CA LEU A 116 -5.07 5.10 -9.28
C LEU A 116 -4.97 3.66 -8.78
N SER A 117 -3.78 3.06 -8.81
CA SER A 117 -3.55 1.72 -8.27
C SER A 117 -3.78 1.64 -6.76
N ILE A 118 -3.44 2.70 -6.01
CA ILE A 118 -3.73 2.76 -4.57
C ILE A 118 -5.23 2.88 -4.31
N LEU A 119 -5.95 3.71 -5.09
CA LEU A 119 -7.40 3.81 -4.97
C LEU A 119 -8.12 2.52 -5.36
N ALA A 120 -7.60 1.78 -6.35
CA ALA A 120 -8.13 0.48 -6.75
C ALA A 120 -7.87 -0.63 -5.71
N ALA A 121 -6.87 -0.47 -4.84
CA ALA A 121 -6.53 -1.40 -3.76
C ALA A 121 -6.42 -0.64 -2.42
N PRO A 122 -7.57 -0.30 -1.79
CA PRO A 122 -7.60 0.62 -0.65
C PRO A 122 -6.96 0.05 0.62
N SER A 123 -6.77 -1.26 0.71
CA SER A 123 -6.02 -1.87 1.83
C SER A 123 -4.53 -1.97 1.51
N LEU A 124 -3.72 -1.97 2.57
CA LEU A 124 -2.27 -1.96 2.50
C LEU A 124 -1.73 -3.21 3.20
N THR A 125 -0.82 -3.90 2.54
CA THR A 125 0.00 -4.95 3.15
C THR A 125 1.03 -4.28 4.03
N PHE A 126 0.93 -4.48 5.34
CA PHE A 126 1.96 -4.06 6.28
C PHE A 126 2.91 -5.24 6.51
N ALA A 127 4.19 -5.05 6.20
CA ALA A 127 5.22 -6.00 6.57
C ALA A 127 5.55 -5.82 8.06
N ARG A 128 6.05 -6.88 8.73
CA ARG A 128 6.54 -6.75 10.11
C ARG A 128 7.77 -5.82 10.09
N PRO A 129 7.73 -4.63 10.70
CA PRO A 129 8.82 -3.65 10.58
C PRO A 129 10.16 -4.15 11.16
N TRP A 130 10.09 -5.16 12.03
CA TRP A 130 11.18 -5.62 12.87
C TRP A 130 11.80 -6.94 12.41
N VAL A 131 11.17 -7.61 11.44
CA VAL A 131 11.73 -8.83 10.87
C VAL A 131 12.69 -8.40 9.78
N LYS A 132 13.99 -8.51 10.07
CA LYS A 132 15.00 -8.48 9.01
C LYS A 132 14.66 -9.64 8.06
N PRO A 133 14.59 -9.42 6.74
CA PRO A 133 14.43 -10.53 5.81
C PRO A 133 15.61 -11.50 5.99
N ASP A 134 15.31 -12.75 6.37
CA ASP A 134 16.29 -13.78 6.78
C ASP A 134 17.06 -14.40 5.59
N HIS A 135 17.49 -13.59 4.62
CA HIS A 135 18.32 -14.07 3.51
C HIS A 135 19.71 -13.44 3.57
N PRO A 136 20.65 -14.02 4.35
CA PRO A 136 22.05 -13.59 4.44
C PRO A 136 22.88 -13.98 3.19
N GLY A 137 22.32 -13.82 1.98
CA GLY A 137 23.00 -14.19 0.74
C GLY A 137 22.28 -13.83 -0.55
N ASP A 138 21.00 -13.47 -0.48
CA ASP A 138 20.31 -12.94 -1.64
C ASP A 138 20.48 -11.42 -1.66
N LYS A 139 21.04 -10.89 -2.74
CA LYS A 139 21.28 -9.45 -2.96
C LYS A 139 19.97 -8.71 -3.21
N GLN A 140 19.01 -8.92 -2.33
CA GLN A 140 17.69 -8.33 -2.38
C GLN A 140 17.67 -6.98 -1.70
N THR A 141 18.73 -6.58 -1.00
CA THR A 141 18.91 -5.25 -0.37
C THR A 141 19.43 -4.16 -1.31
N THR A 142 19.73 -4.46 -2.58
CA THR A 142 20.02 -3.47 -3.63
C THR A 142 18.74 -3.10 -4.42
N TRP A 143 17.62 -2.85 -3.72
CA TRP A 143 16.27 -2.67 -4.29
C TRP A 143 16.00 -1.27 -4.86
N LEU A 144 16.97 -0.36 -4.83
CA LEU A 144 17.09 0.66 -5.88
C LEU A 144 17.77 0.03 -7.11
N ARG A 145 17.28 -1.13 -7.56
CA ARG A 145 17.68 -1.67 -8.86
C ARG A 145 17.20 -0.65 -9.86
N GLU A 146 18.16 0.11 -10.38
CA GLU A 146 17.98 1.14 -11.38
C GLU A 146 17.15 0.55 -12.50
N TYR A 147 15.85 0.86 -12.47
CA TYR A 147 14.92 0.44 -13.48
C TYR A 147 15.25 1.28 -14.69
N THR A 148 16.21 0.81 -15.48
CA THR A 148 16.47 1.37 -16.80
C THR A 148 15.20 1.10 -17.59
N ALA A 149 14.34 2.11 -17.68
CA ALA A 149 13.13 2.08 -18.47
C ALA A 149 13.48 1.53 -19.85
N GLY A 150 13.09 0.27 -20.12
CA GLY A 150 13.17 -0.31 -21.45
C GLY A 150 12.36 0.59 -22.36
N ARG A 151 13.06 1.41 -23.14
CA ARG A 151 12.55 2.58 -23.86
C ARG A 151 11.79 2.16 -25.12
N ASN A 152 10.77 1.32 -24.96
CA ASN A 152 9.65 1.18 -25.89
C ASN A 152 8.48 0.44 -25.21
N PRO A 153 7.77 1.09 -24.27
CA PRO A 153 6.43 0.62 -23.95
C PRO A 153 5.57 0.86 -25.18
N ASN A 154 5.16 -0.21 -25.87
CA ASN A 154 4.10 -0.14 -26.87
C ASN A 154 2.97 0.71 -26.30
N VAL A 155 2.65 1.83 -26.96
CA VAL A 155 1.66 2.82 -26.50
C VAL A 155 0.35 2.15 -26.11
N TYR A 156 -0.04 1.14 -26.89
CA TYR A 156 -1.18 0.26 -26.63
C TYR A 156 -1.16 -0.38 -25.23
N ARG A 157 -0.03 -0.95 -24.79
CA ARG A 157 0.09 -1.59 -23.47
C ARG A 157 -0.11 -0.58 -22.34
N SER A 158 0.46 0.61 -22.47
CA SER A 158 0.29 1.67 -21.48
C SER A 158 -1.17 2.13 -21.41
N VAL A 159 -1.83 2.34 -22.55
CA VAL A 159 -3.25 2.74 -22.62
C VAL A 159 -4.13 1.70 -21.94
N VAL A 160 -3.95 0.40 -22.24
CA VAL A 160 -4.71 -0.69 -21.61
C VAL A 160 -4.53 -0.70 -20.09
N GLN A 161 -3.31 -0.50 -19.59
CA GLN A 161 -3.03 -0.47 -18.15
C GLN A 161 -3.70 0.72 -17.45
N TYR A 162 -3.66 1.91 -18.05
CA TYR A 162 -4.34 3.09 -17.50
C TYR A 162 -5.86 2.91 -17.48
N LEU A 163 -6.45 2.38 -18.54
CA LEU A 163 -7.88 2.10 -18.59
C LEU A 163 -8.29 1.04 -17.55
N ALA A 164 -7.54 -0.05 -17.46
CA ALA A 164 -7.82 -1.12 -16.51
C ALA A 164 -7.77 -0.64 -15.05
N VAL A 165 -6.74 0.13 -14.67
CA VAL A 165 -6.65 0.65 -13.30
C VAL A 165 -7.69 1.74 -13.03
N ALA A 166 -8.00 2.59 -14.00
CA ALA A 166 -9.02 3.62 -13.84
C ALA A 166 -10.41 3.01 -13.65
N LEU A 167 -10.74 1.97 -14.42
CA LEU A 167 -11.99 1.21 -14.25
C LEU A 167 -12.02 0.49 -12.91
N ALA A 168 -10.90 -0.10 -12.47
CA ALA A 168 -10.81 -0.74 -11.16
C ALA A 168 -11.02 0.27 -10.01
N ALA A 169 -10.41 1.45 -10.09
CA ALA A 169 -10.57 2.52 -9.11
C ALA A 169 -12.00 3.09 -9.10
N ALA A 170 -12.59 3.31 -10.28
CA ALA A 170 -13.98 3.74 -10.40
C ALA A 170 -14.94 2.70 -9.80
N ASN A 171 -14.69 1.41 -10.03
CA ASN A 171 -15.47 0.32 -9.43
C ASN A 171 -15.37 0.33 -7.89
N VAL A 172 -14.18 0.54 -7.31
CA VAL A 172 -14.03 0.67 -5.84
C VAL A 172 -14.81 1.86 -5.31
N LEU A 173 -14.69 3.02 -5.94
CA LEU A 173 -15.38 4.25 -5.52
C LEU A 173 -16.90 4.09 -5.61
N GLU A 174 -17.41 3.56 -6.73
CA GLU A 174 -18.83 3.29 -6.92
C GLU A 174 -19.33 2.28 -5.88
N ASN A 175 -18.57 1.21 -5.62
CA ASN A 175 -18.93 0.19 -4.65
C ASN A 175 -18.99 0.78 -3.22
N ALA A 176 -18.05 1.65 -2.84
CA ALA A 176 -18.07 2.34 -1.56
C ALA A 176 -19.24 3.33 -1.43
N ILE A 177 -19.55 4.09 -2.49
CA ILE A 177 -20.71 5.01 -2.51
C ILE A 177 -22.02 4.24 -2.42
N ARG A 178 -22.16 3.14 -3.17
CA ARG A 178 -23.35 2.27 -3.12
C ARG A 178 -23.49 1.62 -1.75
N LEU A 179 -22.40 1.12 -1.17
CA LEU A 179 -22.42 0.53 0.16
C LEU A 179 -22.88 1.56 1.21
N GLY A 180 -22.27 2.73 1.26
CA GLY A 180 -22.62 3.75 2.25
C GLY A 180 -24.00 4.39 2.05
N SER A 181 -24.49 4.48 0.80
CA SER A 181 -25.83 5.02 0.52
C SER A 181 -26.97 4.02 0.72
N GLN A 182 -26.67 2.72 0.74
CA GLN A 182 -27.67 1.64 0.86
C GLN A 182 -27.61 0.89 2.18
N THR A 183 -26.75 1.33 3.10
CA THR A 183 -26.60 0.76 4.44
C THR A 183 -26.55 1.84 5.50
N ILE A 184 -26.58 1.42 6.76
CA ILE A 184 -26.60 2.31 7.91
C ILE A 184 -25.48 1.92 8.86
N ILE A 185 -24.80 2.92 9.42
CA ILE A 185 -23.74 2.74 10.40
C ILE A 185 -24.31 2.85 11.81
N SER A 186 -24.12 1.79 12.60
CA SER A 186 -24.72 1.63 13.93
C SER A 186 -24.39 2.75 14.92
N TRP A 187 -23.17 3.26 14.91
CA TRP A 187 -22.68 4.29 15.84
C TRP A 187 -22.80 5.72 15.30
N LYS A 188 -23.06 5.91 14.01
CA LYS A 188 -23.15 7.24 13.39
C LYS A 188 -24.07 7.27 12.17
N CYS A 189 -25.35 7.09 12.46
CA CYS A 189 -26.43 6.92 11.49
C CYS A 189 -26.59 8.11 10.51
N ASN A 190 -26.21 9.34 10.88
CA ASN A 190 -26.29 10.51 9.99
C ASN A 190 -25.18 10.56 8.90
N MET A 191 -24.15 9.71 8.98
CA MET A 191 -23.04 9.71 8.03
C MET A 191 -23.14 8.51 7.08
N SER A 192 -23.36 8.78 5.79
CA SER A 192 -23.54 7.76 4.73
C SER A 192 -22.28 7.46 3.92
N LEU A 193 -21.15 8.11 4.18
CA LEU A 193 -19.97 8.05 3.30
C LEU A 193 -18.67 7.75 4.06
N LEU A 194 -18.76 7.13 5.24
CA LEU A 194 -17.57 6.74 6.03
C LEU A 194 -16.74 5.68 5.31
N GLU A 195 -17.38 4.77 4.57
CA GLU A 195 -16.73 3.77 3.72
C GLU A 195 -15.95 4.43 2.58
N LEU A 196 -16.50 5.50 1.99
CA LEU A 196 -15.81 6.28 0.97
C LEU A 196 -14.61 7.01 1.57
N VAL A 197 -14.74 7.56 2.77
CA VAL A 197 -13.61 8.18 3.48
C VAL A 197 -12.51 7.14 3.71
N TRP A 198 -12.84 5.91 4.11
CA TRP A 198 -11.86 4.84 4.20
C TRP A 198 -11.14 4.60 2.86
N VAL A 199 -11.85 4.51 1.73
CA VAL A 199 -11.18 4.36 0.42
C VAL A 199 -10.25 5.55 0.10
N LEU A 200 -10.71 6.78 0.37
CA LEU A 200 -9.96 8.00 0.07
C LEU A 200 -8.75 8.23 1.00
N LEU A 201 -8.74 7.61 2.18
CA LEU A 201 -7.59 7.65 3.09
C LEU A 201 -6.48 6.67 2.70
N ALA A 202 -6.72 5.72 1.80
CA ALA A 202 -5.74 4.73 1.38
C ALA A 202 -4.40 5.30 0.82
N PRO A 203 -4.37 6.44 0.10
CA PRO A 203 -3.13 7.05 -0.35
C PRO A 203 -2.27 7.65 0.79
N VAL A 204 -2.84 7.91 1.97
CA VAL A 204 -2.16 8.65 3.04
C VAL A 204 -0.84 7.98 3.47
N PRO A 205 -0.77 6.65 3.76
CA PRO A 205 0.47 6.03 4.21
C PRO A 205 1.59 6.07 3.16
N SER A 206 1.27 5.91 1.89
CA SER A 206 2.25 6.07 0.80
C SER A 206 2.71 7.52 0.64
N LEU A 207 1.81 8.49 0.81
CA LEU A 207 2.18 9.91 0.75
C LEU A 207 3.06 10.34 1.93
N VAL A 208 2.85 9.78 3.13
CA VAL A 208 3.70 9.98 4.30
C VAL A 208 5.14 9.56 3.99
N MET A 209 5.34 8.37 3.43
CA MET A 209 6.68 7.87 3.07
C MET A 209 7.32 8.61 1.89
N LEU A 210 6.52 9.08 0.91
CA LEU A 210 7.05 9.78 -0.26
C LEU A 210 7.42 11.25 0.03
N VAL A 211 6.63 11.95 0.86
CA VAL A 211 6.71 13.41 1.01
C VAL A 211 7.49 13.83 2.25
N LEU A 212 7.41 13.09 3.36
CA LEU A 212 8.08 13.50 4.61
C LEU A 212 9.62 13.48 4.54
N PRO A 213 10.30 12.46 3.99
CA PRO A 213 11.76 12.46 3.92
C PRO A 213 12.35 13.66 3.17
N PRO A 214 11.91 14.02 1.94
CA PRO A 214 12.44 15.19 1.27
C PRO A 214 12.05 16.49 1.97
N LEU A 215 10.91 16.55 2.66
CA LEU A 215 10.50 17.75 3.39
C LEU A 215 11.35 17.98 4.64
N VAL A 216 11.63 16.92 5.40
CA VAL A 216 12.53 16.97 6.56
C VAL A 216 13.96 17.19 6.12
N ALA A 217 14.38 16.60 5.00
CA ALA A 217 15.66 16.91 4.38
C ALA A 217 15.71 18.38 3.94
N LEU A 218 14.65 18.96 3.37
CA LEU A 218 14.61 20.38 3.02
C LEU A 218 14.63 21.30 4.24
N THR A 219 13.96 20.96 5.35
CA THR A 219 14.03 21.75 6.58
C THR A 219 15.41 21.63 7.22
N ASN A 220 15.99 20.43 7.23
CA ASN A 220 17.30 20.18 7.81
C ASN A 220 18.42 20.69 6.92
N SER A 221 18.28 20.67 5.59
CA SER A 221 19.21 21.26 4.63
C SER A 221 19.05 22.76 4.56
N CYS A 222 17.86 23.33 4.78
CA CYS A 222 17.72 24.78 4.93
C CYS A 222 18.38 25.22 6.24
N LEU A 223 18.13 24.50 7.35
CA LEU A 223 18.75 24.77 8.64
C LEU A 223 20.26 24.46 8.62
N ALA A 224 20.70 23.43 7.90
CA ALA A 224 22.11 23.11 7.69
C ALA A 224 22.78 24.08 6.73
N VAL A 225 22.13 24.57 5.67
CA VAL A 225 22.65 25.67 4.84
C VAL A 225 22.70 26.95 5.65
N LEU A 226 21.78 27.18 6.57
CA LEU A 226 21.77 28.36 7.45
C LEU A 226 22.85 28.24 8.54
N VAL A 227 23.08 27.05 9.10
CA VAL A 227 24.15 26.72 10.05
C VAL A 227 25.51 26.63 9.37
N ASP A 228 25.60 26.17 8.13
CA ASP A 228 26.82 26.11 7.32
C ASP A 228 27.11 27.50 6.72
N CYS A 229 26.10 28.33 6.44
CA CYS A 229 26.29 29.76 6.15
C CYS A 229 26.74 30.52 7.40
N LEU A 230 26.15 30.29 8.58
CA LEU A 230 26.64 30.86 9.84
C LEU A 230 28.04 30.33 10.20
N GLY A 231 28.28 29.05 9.94
CA GLY A 231 29.55 28.37 10.18
C GLY A 231 30.65 28.86 9.24
N ARG A 232 30.34 29.06 7.95
CA ARG A 232 31.25 29.68 6.97
C ARG A 232 31.45 31.18 7.23
N PHE A 233 30.45 31.87 7.78
CA PHE A 233 30.58 33.25 8.23
C PHE A 233 31.48 33.39 9.47
N LEU A 234 31.48 32.38 10.36
CA LEU A 234 32.38 32.30 11.51
C LEU A 234 33.74 31.65 11.19
N SER A 235 33.84 30.88 10.09
CA SER A 235 35.05 30.15 9.69
C SER A 235 35.90 30.89 8.64
N MET A 236 35.51 32.13 8.26
CA MET A 236 36.30 32.97 7.35
C MET A 236 37.58 33.56 7.99
N GLU A 237 37.89 33.24 9.25
CA GLU A 237 39.11 33.69 9.94
C GLU A 237 40.13 32.57 10.20
N ARG A 238 40.10 31.45 9.45
CA ARG A 238 41.19 30.47 9.52
C ARG A 238 41.61 29.93 8.16
N SER A 239 42.83 30.33 7.81
CA SER A 239 43.63 29.97 6.65
C SER A 239 43.86 28.46 6.47
N ASP A 240 43.89 28.09 5.19
CA ASP A 240 44.87 27.25 4.49
C ASP A 240 44.91 25.71 4.62
N THR A 241 44.85 25.12 3.41
CA THR A 241 45.66 24.03 2.84
C THR A 241 45.32 22.55 3.06
N ALA A 242 45.59 21.82 1.96
CA ALA A 242 45.76 20.37 1.77
C ALA A 242 44.46 19.55 1.64
N ALA A 243 44.12 19.03 0.46
CA ALA A 243 44.75 17.99 -0.35
C ALA A 243 44.35 16.56 0.04
N GLY A 244 43.57 15.93 -0.83
CA GLY A 244 43.70 14.53 -1.23
C GLY A 244 43.00 13.46 -0.38
N THR A 245 42.74 12.34 -1.06
CA THR A 245 42.40 10.99 -0.59
C THR A 245 40.90 10.62 -0.57
N PRO A 246 40.54 9.33 -0.48
CA PRO A 246 40.50 8.37 -1.59
C PRO A 246 39.11 7.70 -1.70
N THR A 247 38.87 6.99 -2.80
CA THR A 247 37.68 6.15 -2.99
C THR A 247 37.75 4.91 -2.10
N ASP A 248 37.09 4.95 -0.94
CA ASP A 248 36.83 3.78 -0.09
C ASP A 248 35.39 3.29 -0.26
N ASP A 249 35.24 1.97 -0.33
CA ASP A 249 33.99 1.22 -0.35
C ASP A 249 33.12 1.60 0.85
N LEU A 250 32.05 2.37 0.59
CA LEU A 250 31.07 2.73 1.59
C LEU A 250 30.16 1.53 1.86
N ASP A 251 30.45 0.84 2.96
CA ASP A 251 29.45 0.14 3.76
C ASP A 251 28.21 1.05 3.86
N GLU A 252 27.08 0.59 3.30
CA GLU A 252 25.85 1.37 3.20
C GLU A 252 25.34 1.64 4.61
N SER A 253 25.80 2.74 5.21
CA SER A 253 25.33 3.24 6.49
C SER A 253 23.81 3.28 6.44
N VAL A 254 23.18 2.41 7.22
CA VAL A 254 21.73 2.30 7.33
C VAL A 254 21.24 3.62 7.87
N ASP A 255 20.78 4.50 6.98
CA ASP A 255 20.19 5.80 7.32
C ASP A 255 19.08 5.58 8.38
N PRO A 256 19.30 5.97 9.65
CA PRO A 256 18.33 5.70 10.72
C PRO A 256 16.99 6.40 10.46
N SER A 257 17.02 7.46 9.65
CA SER A 257 15.84 8.19 9.16
C SER A 257 14.93 7.34 8.27
N LYS A 258 15.49 6.49 7.39
CA LYS A 258 14.70 5.61 6.51
C LYS A 258 13.92 4.57 7.30
N GLY A 259 14.53 4.01 8.35
CA GLY A 259 13.87 3.10 9.28
C GLY A 259 12.67 3.76 10.00
N PHE A 260 12.84 5.01 10.45
CA PHE A 260 11.77 5.76 11.11
C PHE A 260 10.55 6.00 10.20
N TYR A 261 10.75 6.47 8.97
CA TYR A 261 9.64 6.73 8.04
C TYR A 261 8.92 5.45 7.60
N ASN A 262 9.67 4.36 7.40
CA ASN A 262 9.08 3.06 7.12
C ASN A 262 8.23 2.57 8.30
N GLY A 263 8.72 2.73 9.54
CA GLY A 263 7.96 2.44 10.75
C GLY A 263 6.66 3.24 10.82
N LEU A 264 6.72 4.55 10.57
CA LEU A 264 5.54 5.42 10.56
C LEU A 264 4.53 5.03 9.47
N ALA A 265 4.99 4.73 8.25
CA ALA A 265 4.12 4.30 7.16
C ALA A 265 3.41 2.98 7.48
N ASN A 266 4.10 2.03 8.13
CA ASN A 266 3.50 0.77 8.58
C ASN A 266 2.46 1.00 9.70
N ILE A 267 2.73 1.89 10.67
CA ILE A 267 1.75 2.27 11.69
C ILE A 267 0.52 2.92 11.05
N CYS A 268 0.72 3.85 10.11
CA CYS A 268 -0.39 4.45 9.36
C CYS A 268 -1.19 3.40 8.57
N GLY A 269 -0.51 2.45 7.93
CA GLY A 269 -1.15 1.31 7.26
C GLY A 269 -1.98 0.45 8.21
N LEU A 270 -1.46 0.14 9.40
CA LEU A 270 -2.18 -0.59 10.44
C LEU A 270 -3.42 0.18 10.92
N VAL A 271 -3.26 1.46 11.24
CA VAL A 271 -4.38 2.33 11.67
C VAL A 271 -5.45 2.40 10.58
N HIS A 272 -5.05 2.49 9.32
CA HIS A 272 -5.96 2.49 8.17
C HIS A 272 -6.75 1.19 8.02
N VAL A 273 -6.09 0.03 8.20
CA VAL A 273 -6.75 -1.28 8.18
C VAL A 273 -7.73 -1.40 9.35
N VAL A 274 -7.33 -1.02 10.56
CA VAL A 274 -8.21 -1.02 11.75
C VAL A 274 -9.41 -0.11 11.57
N TYR A 275 -9.20 1.11 11.03
CA TYR A 275 -10.27 2.05 10.72
C TYR A 275 -11.27 1.44 9.72
N GLY A 276 -10.76 0.84 8.64
CA GLY A 276 -11.59 0.12 7.68
C GLY A 276 -12.41 -1.00 8.32
N THR A 277 -11.81 -1.78 9.23
CA THR A 277 -12.50 -2.86 9.92
C THR A 277 -13.62 -2.33 10.81
N ILE A 278 -13.37 -1.25 11.55
CA ILE A 278 -14.40 -0.62 12.41
C ILE A 278 -15.55 -0.09 11.57
N VAL A 279 -15.26 0.62 10.48
CA VAL A 279 -16.30 1.20 9.60
C VAL A 279 -17.11 0.09 8.93
N LEU A 280 -16.46 -0.88 8.27
CA LEU A 280 -17.15 -1.94 7.55
C LEU A 280 -17.87 -2.94 8.46
N SER A 281 -17.37 -3.18 9.68
CA SER A 281 -18.08 -4.00 10.70
C SER A 281 -19.19 -3.23 11.43
N SER A 282 -19.43 -1.96 11.09
CA SER A 282 -20.55 -1.19 11.64
C SER A 282 -21.72 -1.04 10.68
N VAL A 283 -21.56 -1.53 9.45
CA VAL A 283 -22.58 -1.59 8.40
C VAL A 283 -23.69 -2.57 8.79
N GLN A 284 -24.94 -2.09 8.71
CA GLN A 284 -26.16 -2.85 8.98
C GLN A 284 -27.09 -2.91 7.76
N PHE A 285 -28.10 -3.80 7.81
CA PHE A 285 -29.16 -3.96 6.82
C PHE A 285 -28.69 -4.41 5.42
N ILE A 286 -27.57 -5.13 5.36
CA ILE A 286 -27.08 -5.81 4.15
C ILE A 286 -27.09 -7.33 4.39
N GLY A 287 -27.51 -8.10 3.38
CA GLY A 287 -27.48 -9.56 3.46
C GLY A 287 -26.10 -10.14 3.15
N THR A 288 -25.85 -11.37 3.60
CA THR A 288 -24.53 -11.99 3.43
C THR A 288 -24.15 -12.16 1.95
N LEU A 289 -25.13 -12.48 1.09
CA LEU A 289 -24.90 -12.62 -0.36
C LEU A 289 -24.55 -11.29 -1.03
N ASP A 290 -25.24 -10.21 -0.68
CA ASP A 290 -24.95 -8.88 -1.20
C ASP A 290 -23.58 -8.39 -0.71
N ALA A 291 -23.28 -8.61 0.58
CA ALA A 291 -21.97 -8.33 1.16
C ALA A 291 -20.86 -9.10 0.44
N LEU A 292 -21.05 -10.39 0.14
CA LEU A 292 -20.08 -11.17 -0.63
C LEU A 292 -19.84 -10.58 -2.02
N GLY A 293 -20.89 -10.09 -2.69
CA GLY A 293 -20.76 -9.36 -3.95
C GLY A 293 -19.92 -8.09 -3.83
N VAL A 294 -20.12 -7.32 -2.76
CA VAL A 294 -19.34 -6.11 -2.44
C VAL A 294 -17.86 -6.46 -2.20
N VAL A 295 -17.58 -7.47 -1.37
CA VAL A 295 -16.21 -7.93 -1.09
C VAL A 295 -15.55 -8.45 -2.36
N GLY A 296 -16.25 -9.26 -3.15
CA GLY A 296 -15.75 -9.79 -4.42
C GLY A 296 -15.35 -8.68 -5.40
N ARG A 297 -16.14 -7.60 -5.48
CA ARG A 297 -15.82 -6.43 -6.31
C ARG A 297 -14.56 -5.70 -5.84
N PHE A 298 -14.40 -5.49 -4.53
CA PHE A 298 -13.18 -4.90 -3.99
C PHE A 298 -11.95 -5.77 -4.27
N THR A 299 -12.08 -7.08 -4.05
CA THR A 299 -10.98 -8.04 -4.28
C THR A 299 -10.59 -8.10 -5.76
N ALA A 300 -11.57 -8.10 -6.67
CA ALA A 300 -11.30 -8.08 -8.11
C ALA A 300 -10.54 -6.81 -8.54
N SER A 301 -10.94 -5.64 -8.05
CA SER A 301 -10.20 -4.39 -8.30
C SER A 301 -8.79 -4.42 -7.73
N ALA A 302 -8.61 -4.98 -6.53
CA ALA A 302 -7.30 -5.11 -5.89
C ALA A 302 -6.38 -6.07 -6.68
N LEU A 303 -6.90 -7.20 -7.18
CA LEU A 303 -6.16 -8.12 -8.05
C LEU A 303 -5.70 -7.45 -9.35
N VAL A 304 -6.56 -6.62 -9.97
CA VAL A 304 -6.18 -5.86 -11.16
C VAL A 304 -5.04 -4.88 -10.84
N ALA A 305 -5.13 -4.16 -9.73
CA ALA A 305 -4.08 -3.24 -9.29
C ALA A 305 -2.75 -3.97 -8.99
N GLN A 306 -2.82 -5.13 -8.33
CA GLN A 306 -1.67 -5.98 -8.03
C GLN A 306 -1.02 -6.49 -9.33
N PHE A 307 -1.82 -7.01 -10.27
CA PHE A 307 -1.34 -7.49 -11.56
C PHE A 307 -0.65 -6.37 -12.35
N ILE A 308 -1.24 -5.18 -12.40
CA ILE A 308 -0.64 -4.04 -13.08
C ILE A 308 0.70 -3.67 -12.41
N THR A 309 0.73 -3.58 -11.09
CA THR A 309 1.95 -3.28 -10.32
C THR A 309 3.04 -4.31 -10.62
N MET A 310 2.70 -5.60 -10.55
CA MET A 310 3.63 -6.70 -10.86
C MET A 310 4.15 -6.64 -12.30
N THR A 311 3.28 -6.38 -13.28
CA THR A 311 3.72 -6.29 -14.68
C THR A 311 4.62 -5.09 -14.99
N GLN A 312 4.55 -4.02 -14.19
CA GLN A 312 5.44 -2.86 -14.32
C GLN A 312 6.79 -3.14 -13.67
N LEU A 313 6.79 -3.69 -12.46
CA LEU A 313 8.02 -3.90 -11.70
C LEU A 313 8.85 -5.07 -12.25
N TYR A 314 8.21 -6.20 -12.56
CA TYR A 314 8.90 -7.43 -12.98
C TYR A 314 8.99 -7.58 -14.51
N GLY A 315 8.12 -6.90 -15.27
CA GLY A 315 8.04 -7.02 -16.72
C GLY A 315 9.26 -6.51 -17.49
N GLY A 316 10.16 -5.74 -16.85
CA GLY A 316 11.42 -5.28 -17.44
C GLY A 316 12.61 -6.24 -17.29
N SER A 317 12.52 -7.24 -16.40
CA SER A 317 13.67 -8.09 -16.04
C SER A 317 13.90 -9.26 -17.02
N GLY A 318 12.83 -9.85 -17.57
CA GLY A 318 12.91 -11.10 -18.34
C GLY A 318 13.52 -10.96 -19.74
N THR A 319 13.57 -9.76 -20.31
CA THR A 319 14.08 -9.57 -21.68
C THR A 319 15.60 -9.47 -21.72
N LYS A 320 16.23 -8.88 -20.69
CA LYS A 320 17.69 -8.66 -20.67
C LYS A 320 18.48 -9.93 -20.42
N GLU A 321 17.93 -10.89 -19.67
CA GLU A 321 18.61 -12.15 -19.39
C GLU A 321 18.67 -13.05 -20.63
N LYS A 322 17.60 -13.08 -21.44
CA LYS A 322 17.64 -13.76 -22.75
C LYS A 322 18.62 -13.11 -23.73
N THR A 323 18.71 -11.77 -23.78
CA THR A 323 19.69 -11.12 -24.67
C THR A 323 21.13 -11.34 -24.20
N LYS A 324 21.38 -11.51 -22.89
CA LYS A 324 22.72 -11.79 -22.37
C LYS A 324 23.13 -13.24 -22.59
N LEU A 325 22.20 -14.20 -22.44
CA LEU A 325 22.40 -15.62 -22.79
C LEU A 325 22.58 -15.82 -24.30
N ASP A 326 21.86 -15.06 -25.14
CA ASP A 326 22.04 -15.10 -26.59
C ASP A 326 23.35 -14.41 -27.02
N ALA A 327 23.76 -13.31 -26.38
CA ALA A 327 25.03 -12.62 -26.68
C ALA A 327 26.26 -13.43 -26.23
N SER A 328 26.18 -14.14 -25.10
CA SER A 328 27.25 -15.06 -24.66
C SER A 328 27.31 -16.32 -25.53
N GLY A 329 26.18 -16.81 -26.05
CA GLY A 329 26.14 -17.93 -26.98
C GLY A 329 26.70 -17.63 -28.37
N TRP A 330 26.71 -16.36 -28.79
CA TRP A 330 27.33 -15.93 -30.05
C TRP A 330 28.85 -15.69 -29.95
N LEU A 331 29.36 -15.28 -28.79
CA LEU A 331 30.81 -15.10 -28.57
C LEU A 331 31.58 -16.42 -28.48
N ASP A 332 30.92 -17.51 -28.06
CA ASP A 332 31.54 -18.84 -28.01
C ASP A 332 31.53 -19.57 -29.37
N ARG A 333 30.77 -19.05 -30.34
CA ARG A 333 30.60 -19.67 -31.67
C ARG A 333 31.44 -19.02 -32.78
N THR A 334 32.17 -17.93 -32.49
CA THR A 334 32.99 -17.22 -33.49
C THR A 334 34.49 -17.54 -33.44
N GLY A 335 34.97 -18.36 -32.50
CA GLY A 335 36.30 -18.98 -32.61
C GLY A 335 37.47 -18.03 -32.88
N VAL A 336 37.41 -16.77 -32.42
CA VAL A 336 38.52 -15.82 -32.55
C VAL A 336 39.37 -15.91 -31.29
N THR A 337 40.33 -16.82 -31.35
CA THR A 337 41.48 -16.91 -30.46
C THR A 337 42.42 -15.72 -30.64
N SER A 338 42.89 -15.15 -29.54
CA SER A 338 44.22 -14.54 -29.36
C SER A 338 44.58 -14.84 -27.90
N ARG A 339 45.49 -15.74 -27.50
CA ARG A 339 46.81 -16.16 -27.99
C ARG A 339 47.86 -15.04 -28.08
N VAL A 340 48.05 -14.28 -27.00
CA VAL A 340 49.32 -13.60 -26.60
C VAL A 340 49.13 -13.30 -25.10
N TYR A 341 49.90 -13.76 -24.10
CA TYR A 341 51.32 -14.04 -23.95
C TYR A 341 51.51 -15.24 -23.01
N GLY A 342 52.27 -16.23 -23.44
CA GLY A 342 52.99 -17.14 -22.55
C GLY A 342 54.47 -16.91 -22.81
N LEU A 343 55.20 -16.43 -21.80
CA LEU A 343 56.66 -16.48 -21.77
C LEU A 343 57.06 -17.37 -20.60
N GLU A 344 57.55 -18.54 -21.01
CA GLU A 344 58.67 -19.30 -20.47
C GLU A 344 59.41 -18.70 -19.26
N GLY A 345 59.64 -19.54 -18.27
CA GLY A 345 60.52 -19.27 -17.13
C GLY A 345 60.66 -20.51 -16.24
N ASP A 346 61.35 -21.52 -16.76
CA ASP A 346 61.90 -22.65 -16.00
C ASP A 346 62.98 -22.16 -15.00
N ASP A 347 62.95 -22.68 -13.76
CA ASP A 347 64.09 -23.35 -13.11
C ASP A 347 63.75 -23.88 -11.69
N PRO A 348 64.54 -24.81 -11.10
CA PRO A 348 64.00 -25.95 -10.35
C PRO A 348 64.47 -26.01 -8.89
N SER A 349 63.96 -27.02 -8.18
CA SER A 349 64.60 -27.67 -7.02
C SER A 349 64.81 -26.83 -5.76
N SER A 350 64.06 -27.13 -4.69
CA SER A 350 64.68 -27.71 -3.47
C SER A 350 63.68 -28.10 -2.37
N LYS A 351 63.92 -29.32 -1.86
CA LYS A 351 63.88 -29.77 -0.46
C LYS A 351 62.54 -30.00 0.27
N GLN A 352 62.27 -31.30 0.43
CA GLN A 352 61.81 -32.01 1.64
C GLN A 352 62.11 -31.27 2.95
N THR A 353 61.23 -31.26 3.96
CA THR A 353 61.09 -32.32 5.00
C THR A 353 59.94 -31.98 5.99
N PRO A 354 59.54 -32.87 6.92
CA PRO A 354 58.15 -33.09 7.33
C PRO A 354 57.80 -32.73 8.79
N SER A 355 56.59 -33.14 9.18
CA SER A 355 56.09 -33.45 10.54
C SER A 355 55.86 -32.28 11.50
N ASN A 356 54.61 -32.13 11.95
CA ASN A 356 54.39 -32.13 13.38
C ASN A 356 53.00 -32.66 13.76
N ASP A 357 53.03 -33.58 14.71
CA ASP A 357 51.92 -34.15 15.47
C ASP A 357 51.30 -33.14 16.43
N GLN A 358 49.98 -33.23 16.62
CA GLN A 358 49.21 -32.89 17.83
C GLN A 358 47.77 -33.36 17.54
N LYS A 359 47.23 -34.48 18.04
CA LYS A 359 47.08 -35.05 19.40
C LYS A 359 46.31 -34.16 20.37
N GLY A 360 45.09 -34.58 20.70
CA GLY A 360 44.25 -34.11 21.81
C GLY A 360 42.75 -34.18 21.45
N ALA A 361 42.10 -35.32 21.68
CA ALA A 361 41.25 -35.60 22.86
C ALA A 361 39.91 -34.83 22.80
N ASP A 362 38.83 -35.47 22.36
CA ASP A 362 37.87 -36.21 23.20
C ASP A 362 37.23 -35.34 24.29
N ILE A 363 35.90 -35.16 24.20
CA ILE A 363 34.95 -35.24 25.32
C ILE A 363 33.52 -35.31 24.73
N GLU A 364 32.87 -36.44 25.02
CA GLU A 364 31.42 -36.72 25.12
C GLU A 364 30.61 -35.55 25.71
N ASN A 365 29.32 -35.34 25.51
CA ASN A 365 28.17 -36.26 25.50
C ASN A 365 26.89 -35.46 25.11
N PRO A 366 25.76 -36.14 24.88
CA PRO A 366 24.52 -35.60 24.33
C PRO A 366 23.50 -35.20 25.43
N ALA A 367 22.51 -34.40 25.01
CA ALA A 367 21.10 -34.52 25.39
C ALA A 367 20.26 -33.65 24.45
#